data_AF-A0A3A0FAU0-F1
#
_entry.id   AF-A0A3A0FAU0-F1
#
_cell.length_a   1.000
_cell.length_b   1.000
_cell.length_c   1.000
_cell.angle_alpha   90.00
_cell.angle_beta   90.00
_cell.angle_gamma   90.00
#
_symmetry.space_group_name_H-M   'P 1'
#
loop_
_entity.id
_entity.type
_entity.pdbx_description
1 polymer ?
#
loop_
_entity_poly.entity_id
_entity_poly.type
_entity_poly.pdbx_seq_one_letter_code
_entity_poly.pdbx_strand_id
1 'polypeptide(L)'
;MIHRLTRRGRSQPAIINLWRWMLVISLACGTPLAQAQTVPPPAAEQPAAAPATPEAEAPASPATTTPATTTPNTAASDAPTPATTMPDAAAQDAAVPVPVAQEAAPDTAAPATVPSADPTLPRDLSPLGMFMQADIIVKAVMIGLIFASVVTWSVWLAKTIELFAARRRARRDIARLAEAGALADAGETFASVNSDVALLCRAAVDEIRRSHDAMNPDGVKERVASHFSRIEAAAARRMTRGTGILATIGSTAPFVGLFGTVWGIMNSFIGISKAQTTNLAVVAPGIAEALLATALGLVAAIPAVIIFNMFARATAGYRGLLGDGAAELWRMVSRDLDRAGGFRHRAAAE
;
A
#
# COMPACT_ATOMS: atom_id res chain seq x y z
N MET A 1 -12.72 -44.83 15.02
CA MET A 1 -12.47 -43.36 14.99
C MET A 1 -11.18 -43.01 14.22
N ILE A 2 -10.90 -43.62 13.05
CA ILE A 2 -9.63 -43.44 12.31
C ILE A 2 -9.91 -43.43 10.79
N HIS A 3 -10.64 -42.43 10.27
CA HIS A 3 -10.89 -42.34 8.83
C HIS A 3 -11.18 -40.92 8.29
N ARG A 4 -10.71 -39.88 8.99
CA ARG A 4 -11.09 -38.47 8.69
C ARG A 4 -9.90 -37.50 8.56
N LEU A 5 -8.80 -37.94 7.94
CA LEU A 5 -7.59 -37.11 7.74
C LEU A 5 -7.08 -36.98 6.28
N THR A 6 -7.65 -37.68 5.29
CA THR A 6 -7.16 -37.72 3.90
C THR A 6 -7.93 -36.84 2.90
N ARG A 7 -8.33 -35.62 3.29
CA ARG A 7 -8.91 -34.63 2.35
C ARG A 7 -8.27 -33.23 2.38
N ARG A 8 -6.98 -33.15 2.74
CA ARG A 8 -6.20 -31.90 2.80
C ARG A 8 -5.18 -31.79 1.66
N GLY A 9 -5.63 -31.81 0.40
CA GLY A 9 -4.70 -31.87 -0.76
C GLY A 9 -5.16 -31.33 -2.12
N ARG A 10 -6.37 -30.80 -2.29
CA ARG A 10 -6.93 -30.48 -3.63
C ARG A 10 -6.74 -29.01 -4.11
N SER A 11 -5.98 -28.18 -3.40
CA SER A 11 -5.70 -26.79 -3.81
C SER A 11 -4.30 -26.55 -4.38
N GLN A 12 -3.34 -27.45 -4.14
CA GLN A 12 -1.98 -27.33 -4.69
C GLN A 12 -1.89 -27.39 -6.24
N PRO A 13 -2.59 -28.29 -6.97
CA PRO A 13 -2.39 -28.38 -8.42
C PRO A 13 -2.88 -27.15 -9.18
N ALA A 14 -3.86 -26.40 -8.63
CA ALA A 14 -4.34 -25.17 -9.23
C ALA A 14 -3.28 -24.06 -9.19
N ILE A 15 -2.53 -23.95 -8.08
CA ILE A 15 -1.46 -22.96 -7.92
C ILE A 15 -0.29 -23.31 -8.86
N ILE A 16 0.16 -24.56 -8.86
CA ILE A 16 1.26 -25.03 -9.72
C ILE A 16 0.93 -24.85 -11.21
N ASN A 17 -0.33 -25.12 -11.62
CA ASN A 17 -0.76 -24.88 -12.99
C ASN A 17 -0.88 -23.39 -13.33
N LEU A 18 -1.28 -22.53 -12.38
CA LEU A 18 -1.24 -21.06 -12.59
C LEU A 18 0.19 -20.58 -12.83
N TRP A 19 1.17 -21.06 -12.06
CA TRP A 19 2.58 -20.72 -12.24
C TRP A 19 3.12 -21.17 -13.61
N ARG A 20 2.77 -22.37 -14.10
CA ARG A 20 3.11 -22.79 -15.47
C ARG A 20 2.50 -21.87 -16.53
N TRP A 21 1.23 -21.47 -16.38
CA TRP A 21 0.59 -20.54 -17.33
C TRP A 21 1.16 -19.13 -17.28
N MET A 22 1.46 -18.58 -16.10
CA MET A 22 2.08 -17.25 -15.99
C MET A 22 3.51 -17.24 -16.54
N LEU A 23 4.29 -18.30 -16.35
CA LEU A 23 5.64 -18.40 -16.90
C LEU A 23 5.62 -18.51 -18.44
N VAL A 24 4.64 -19.24 -19.02
CA VAL A 24 4.42 -19.27 -20.48
C VAL A 24 3.99 -17.91 -21.03
N ILE A 25 3.06 -17.21 -20.36
CA ILE A 25 2.61 -15.87 -20.78
C ILE A 25 3.74 -14.84 -20.68
N SER A 26 4.58 -14.94 -19.64
CA SER A 26 5.74 -14.05 -19.45
C SER A 26 6.88 -14.31 -20.42
N LEU A 27 6.99 -15.52 -21.02
CA LEU A 27 7.89 -15.78 -22.14
C LEU A 27 7.29 -15.39 -23.50
N ALA A 28 5.96 -15.46 -23.65
CA ALA A 28 5.27 -15.12 -24.90
C ALA A 28 5.16 -13.59 -25.13
N CYS A 29 5.19 -12.78 -24.07
CA CYS A 29 5.09 -11.31 -24.15
C CYS A 29 6.48 -10.64 -24.25
N GLY A 30 7.30 -11.09 -25.20
CA GLY A 30 8.64 -10.55 -25.46
C GLY A 30 8.76 -9.89 -26.83
N THR A 31 8.30 -8.64 -26.98
CA THR A 31 8.46 -7.81 -28.18
C THR A 31 8.61 -6.31 -27.81
N PRO A 32 9.21 -5.47 -28.68
CA PRO A 32 10.16 -4.46 -28.22
C PRO A 32 9.58 -3.07 -27.90
N LEU A 33 10.42 -2.26 -27.25
CA LEU A 33 10.22 -0.84 -26.96
C LEU A 33 9.92 -0.04 -28.24
N ALA A 34 8.76 0.63 -28.27
CA ALA A 34 8.49 1.70 -29.23
C ALA A 34 9.15 3.00 -28.74
N GLN A 35 9.85 3.70 -29.63
CA GLN A 35 10.52 4.96 -29.31
C GLN A 35 9.49 6.09 -29.07
N ALA A 36 9.58 6.75 -27.91
CA ALA A 36 8.88 8.00 -27.66
C ALA A 36 9.79 9.18 -28.05
N GLN A 37 9.32 10.03 -28.97
CA GLN A 37 10.03 11.23 -29.39
C GLN A 37 9.98 12.31 -28.31
N THR A 38 11.09 13.00 -28.09
CA THR A 38 11.19 14.13 -27.16
C THR A 38 10.69 15.42 -27.79
N VAL A 39 9.60 15.99 -27.25
CA VAL A 39 9.16 17.35 -27.57
C VAL A 39 9.84 18.33 -26.60
N PRO A 40 10.49 19.41 -27.07
CA PRO A 40 11.11 20.41 -26.19
C PRO A 40 10.06 21.36 -25.56
N PRO A 41 10.33 21.93 -24.38
CA PRO A 41 9.43 22.89 -23.73
C PRO A 41 9.48 24.28 -24.42
N PRO A 42 8.38 25.07 -24.39
CA PRO A 42 8.39 26.45 -24.86
C PRO A 42 9.13 27.37 -23.88
N ALA A 43 9.67 28.47 -24.41
CA ALA A 43 10.46 29.44 -23.66
C ALA A 43 9.61 30.24 -22.65
N ALA A 44 10.23 30.65 -21.54
CA ALA A 44 9.62 31.56 -20.57
C ALA A 44 9.69 33.01 -21.07
N GLU A 45 8.54 33.68 -21.12
CA GLU A 45 8.42 35.08 -21.50
C GLU A 45 8.27 35.95 -20.25
N GLN A 46 9.08 37.00 -20.14
CA GLN A 46 9.30 37.76 -18.91
C GLN A 46 8.58 39.12 -18.99
N PRO A 47 7.56 39.41 -18.15
CA PRO A 47 6.79 40.64 -18.26
C PRO A 47 7.58 41.89 -17.87
N ALA A 48 7.47 42.94 -18.69
CA ALA A 48 8.09 44.25 -18.47
C ALA A 48 7.30 45.15 -17.49
N ALA A 49 7.93 46.26 -17.09
CA ALA A 49 7.43 47.17 -16.05
C ALA A 49 6.21 48.04 -16.43
N ALA A 50 5.60 48.62 -15.39
CA ALA A 50 4.32 49.36 -15.40
C ALA A 50 4.32 50.71 -16.15
N PRO A 51 3.15 51.38 -16.24
CA PRO A 51 3.01 52.58 -15.40
C PRO A 51 1.61 52.85 -14.76
N ALA A 52 1.68 53.56 -13.62
CA ALA A 52 0.76 54.49 -12.92
C ALA A 52 -0.79 54.50 -13.04
N THR A 53 -1.40 54.80 -11.88
CA THR A 53 -2.82 54.98 -11.50
C THR A 53 -3.48 56.29 -12.00
N PRO A 54 -4.81 56.47 -11.83
CA PRO A 54 -5.29 57.33 -10.72
C PRO A 54 -6.61 56.91 -9.99
N GLU A 55 -6.54 56.93 -8.64
CA GLU A 55 -7.41 57.54 -7.59
C GLU A 55 -8.97 57.40 -7.52
N ALA A 56 -9.51 57.66 -6.30
CA ALA A 56 -10.91 57.72 -5.80
C ALA A 56 -11.58 56.37 -5.38
N GLU A 57 -12.30 56.23 -4.26
CA GLU A 57 -12.56 57.05 -3.06
C GLU A 57 -13.03 56.14 -1.86
N ALA A 58 -12.99 56.60 -0.60
CA ALA A 58 -13.33 55.82 0.61
C ALA A 58 -14.80 56.00 1.08
N PRO A 59 -15.31 55.29 2.14
CA PRO A 59 -15.11 55.79 3.52
C PRO A 59 -15.16 54.79 4.72
N ALA A 60 -14.62 55.28 5.86
CA ALA A 60 -15.03 55.08 7.27
C ALA A 60 -14.86 53.74 8.06
N SER A 61 -14.13 53.85 9.19
CA SER A 61 -14.13 52.93 10.36
C SER A 61 -15.05 53.48 11.49
N PRO A 62 -15.24 52.78 12.65
CA PRO A 62 -14.34 53.05 13.80
C PRO A 62 -14.15 51.94 14.89
N ALA A 63 -13.15 52.18 15.76
CA ALA A 63 -13.07 51.90 17.21
C ALA A 63 -12.75 50.48 17.80
N THR A 64 -11.48 50.32 18.21
CA THR A 64 -10.95 49.86 19.53
C THR A 64 -11.67 48.82 20.43
N THR A 65 -10.90 47.83 20.92
CA THR A 65 -10.42 47.75 22.34
C THR A 65 -9.46 46.58 22.62
N THR A 66 -8.48 46.78 23.50
CA THR A 66 -7.62 45.74 24.12
C THR A 66 -8.23 45.32 25.47
N PRO A 67 -7.87 44.15 26.04
CA PRO A 67 -6.98 44.21 27.23
C PRO A 67 -5.98 43.03 27.36
N ALA A 68 -5.02 43.18 28.27
CA ALA A 68 -4.03 42.17 28.66
C ALA A 68 -3.95 42.03 30.20
N THR A 69 -3.66 40.81 30.70
CA THR A 69 -3.43 40.49 32.14
C THR A 69 -2.56 39.21 32.23
N THR A 70 -1.22 39.32 32.30
CA THR A 70 -0.31 39.14 33.47
C THR A 70 -0.26 37.79 34.20
N THR A 71 0.96 37.30 34.49
CA THR A 71 1.40 36.60 35.74
C THR A 71 2.96 36.42 35.73
N PRO A 72 3.67 36.19 36.87
CA PRO A 72 4.98 36.82 37.09
C PRO A 72 6.22 35.92 37.43
N ASN A 73 7.31 36.62 37.76
CA ASN A 73 8.75 36.30 37.93
C ASN A 73 9.19 35.51 39.21
N THR A 74 10.51 35.17 39.30
CA THR A 74 11.43 34.83 40.45
C THR A 74 12.19 33.50 40.18
N ALA A 75 13.50 33.25 40.40
CA ALA A 75 14.71 33.97 40.91
C ALA A 75 15.98 33.45 40.11
N ALA A 76 17.22 34.00 40.11
CA ALA A 76 18.30 34.19 41.13
C ALA A 76 18.76 32.91 41.88
N SER A 77 20.04 32.56 42.08
CA SER A 77 21.38 33.06 41.67
C SER A 77 22.43 31.94 41.84
N ASP A 78 23.57 31.97 41.12
CA ASP A 78 24.96 31.80 41.66
C ASP A 78 26.03 31.53 40.57
N ALA A 79 27.28 31.93 40.87
CA ALA A 79 28.49 31.88 40.03
C ALA A 79 29.59 31.01 40.73
N PRO A 80 30.84 30.77 40.23
CA PRO A 80 31.61 31.53 39.23
C PRO A 80 32.41 30.75 38.16
N THR A 81 33.05 31.50 37.25
CA THR A 81 33.92 31.09 36.12
C THR A 81 35.41 30.91 36.55
N PRO A 82 36.32 30.38 35.69
CA PRO A 82 37.07 31.30 34.79
C PRO A 82 37.54 30.77 33.41
N ALA A 83 37.48 31.68 32.41
CA ALA A 83 38.36 31.84 31.23
C ALA A 83 38.42 30.71 30.14
N THR A 84 38.78 30.93 28.87
CA THR A 84 39.61 31.99 28.25
C THR A 84 39.22 32.29 26.77
N THR A 85 38.98 33.57 26.47
CA THR A 85 39.25 34.36 25.22
C THR A 85 38.82 33.90 23.81
N MET A 86 37.96 34.72 23.19
CA MET A 86 38.08 35.19 21.79
C MET A 86 38.33 36.72 21.80
N PRO A 87 39.10 37.30 20.85
CA PRO A 87 39.08 38.73 20.57
C PRO A 87 38.11 39.10 19.42
N ASP A 88 37.49 40.26 19.58
CA ASP A 88 36.65 40.97 18.61
C ASP A 88 37.49 41.65 17.51
N ALA A 89 36.87 41.96 16.36
CA ALA A 89 37.45 42.76 15.28
C ALA A 89 36.37 43.64 14.63
N ALA A 90 36.28 44.88 15.09
CA ALA A 90 35.35 45.89 14.58
C ALA A 90 35.66 46.34 13.14
N ALA A 91 34.65 46.96 12.51
CA ALA A 91 34.72 47.46 11.15
C ALA A 91 35.81 48.55 10.94
N GLN A 92 36.49 48.48 9.80
CA GLN A 92 37.16 49.63 9.19
C GLN A 92 36.84 49.69 7.69
N ASP A 93 36.44 50.88 7.26
CA ASP A 93 36.10 51.24 5.89
C ASP A 93 37.38 51.77 5.20
N ALA A 94 37.80 51.14 4.10
CA ALA A 94 38.97 51.55 3.34
C ALA A 94 38.88 51.08 1.88
N ALA A 95 38.77 52.04 0.96
CA ALA A 95 38.67 51.78 -0.47
C ALA A 95 39.96 51.16 -1.05
N VAL A 96 39.81 50.15 -1.90
CA VAL A 96 40.88 49.58 -2.74
C VAL A 96 40.53 49.82 -4.21
N PRO A 97 41.42 50.39 -5.03
CA PRO A 97 41.10 50.76 -6.41
C PRO A 97 41.01 49.54 -7.33
N VAL A 98 40.08 49.62 -8.30
CA VAL A 98 39.92 48.63 -9.37
C VAL A 98 41.11 48.72 -10.34
N PRO A 99 41.87 47.64 -10.58
CA PRO A 99 42.86 47.63 -11.65
C PRO A 99 42.13 47.49 -13.00
N VAL A 100 42.30 48.48 -13.88
CA VAL A 100 41.84 48.40 -15.27
C VAL A 100 42.66 47.32 -15.97
N ALA A 101 42.02 46.22 -16.35
CA ALA A 101 42.65 45.18 -17.14
C ALA A 101 42.90 45.72 -18.56
N GLN A 102 44.16 45.79 -18.96
CA GLN A 102 44.57 46.29 -20.26
C GLN A 102 44.22 45.27 -21.35
N GLU A 103 43.38 45.69 -22.30
CA GLU A 103 42.98 44.86 -23.43
C GLU A 103 44.14 44.73 -24.43
N ALA A 104 44.92 43.65 -24.27
CA ALA A 104 45.95 43.24 -25.19
C ALA A 104 45.42 42.11 -26.09
N ALA A 105 45.16 42.43 -27.36
CA ALA A 105 44.81 41.44 -28.36
C ALA A 105 46.01 40.52 -28.68
N PRO A 106 45.80 39.20 -28.83
CA PRO A 106 46.68 38.33 -29.58
C PRO A 106 46.04 37.83 -30.87
N ASP A 107 46.89 37.70 -31.87
CA ASP A 107 46.67 37.28 -33.25
C ASP A 107 45.67 36.14 -33.51
N THR A 108 44.91 36.31 -34.59
CA THR A 108 44.45 35.31 -35.57
C THR A 108 44.71 33.83 -35.19
N ALA A 109 43.85 33.27 -34.34
CA ALA A 109 43.80 31.83 -34.15
C ALA A 109 43.24 31.14 -35.40
N ALA A 110 43.99 30.17 -35.92
CA ALA A 110 43.51 29.21 -36.91
C ALA A 110 42.19 28.54 -36.42
N PRO A 111 41.29 28.07 -37.32
CA PRO A 111 39.99 27.55 -36.94
C PRO A 111 40.15 26.46 -35.87
N ALA A 112 39.59 26.72 -34.69
CA ALA A 112 39.62 25.77 -33.59
C ALA A 112 38.97 24.47 -34.04
N THR A 113 39.79 23.44 -34.24
CA THR A 113 39.29 22.06 -34.27
C THR A 113 38.62 21.82 -32.93
N VAL A 114 37.29 21.84 -32.93
CA VAL A 114 36.47 21.33 -31.84
C VAL A 114 37.09 20.00 -31.40
N PRO A 115 37.51 19.85 -30.13
CA PRO A 115 37.97 18.56 -29.65
C PRO A 115 36.86 17.56 -29.88
N SER A 116 37.08 16.63 -30.81
CA SER A 116 36.17 15.53 -31.10
C SER A 116 35.79 14.87 -29.78
N ALA A 117 34.50 14.69 -29.54
CA ALA A 117 33.99 14.16 -28.28
C ALA A 117 34.77 12.90 -27.88
N ASP A 118 35.26 12.90 -26.63
CA ASP A 118 36.14 11.89 -26.07
C ASP A 118 35.54 10.48 -26.32
N PRO A 119 36.21 9.57 -27.05
CA PRO A 119 35.65 8.25 -27.39
C PRO A 119 35.63 7.28 -26.19
N THR A 120 35.83 7.80 -24.97
CA THR A 120 35.95 7.09 -23.70
C THR A 120 34.65 7.06 -22.87
N LEU A 121 33.51 7.39 -23.50
CA LEU A 121 32.16 7.17 -22.97
C LEU A 121 31.47 5.82 -23.35
N PRO A 122 32.11 4.62 -23.32
CA PRO A 122 31.38 3.36 -23.22
C PRO A 122 30.99 3.03 -21.76
N ARG A 123 29.88 3.60 -21.29
CA ARG A 123 29.01 2.93 -20.30
C ARG A 123 27.56 3.19 -20.67
N ASP A 124 26.91 2.16 -21.20
CA ASP A 124 25.46 2.14 -21.33
C ASP A 124 24.82 2.37 -19.97
N LEU A 125 24.26 3.57 -19.77
CA LEU A 125 23.37 3.91 -18.64
C LEU A 125 22.00 3.21 -18.75
N SER A 126 21.94 2.07 -19.46
CA SER A 126 20.79 1.19 -19.46
C SER A 126 20.61 0.59 -18.06
N PRO A 127 19.36 0.36 -17.60
CA PRO A 127 19.12 -0.30 -16.32
C PRO A 127 19.78 -1.68 -16.20
N LEU A 128 19.99 -2.36 -17.35
CA LEU A 128 20.66 -3.66 -17.42
C LEU A 128 22.18 -3.53 -17.20
N GLY A 129 22.82 -2.49 -17.79
CA GLY A 129 24.24 -2.19 -17.61
C GLY A 129 24.57 -1.81 -16.17
N MET A 130 23.75 -0.93 -15.57
CA MET A 130 23.80 -0.60 -14.14
C MET A 130 23.62 -1.83 -13.27
N PHE A 131 22.61 -2.68 -13.55
CA PHE A 131 22.42 -3.91 -12.78
C PHE A 131 23.64 -4.83 -12.85
N MET A 132 24.34 -4.93 -13.99
CA MET A 132 25.53 -5.77 -14.11
C MET A 132 26.75 -5.21 -13.35
N GLN A 133 26.92 -3.89 -13.28
CA GLN A 133 28.01 -3.27 -12.51
C GLN A 133 27.76 -3.21 -11.00
N ALA A 134 26.51 -3.29 -10.57
CA ALA A 134 26.13 -3.15 -9.17
C ALA A 134 26.81 -4.11 -8.18
N ASP A 135 27.00 -3.63 -6.95
CA ASP A 135 27.48 -4.42 -5.82
C ASP A 135 26.53 -5.60 -5.51
N ILE A 136 27.08 -6.71 -4.98
CA ILE A 136 26.33 -7.94 -4.75
C ILE A 136 25.16 -7.75 -3.77
N ILE A 137 25.25 -6.82 -2.82
CA ILE A 137 24.17 -6.53 -1.87
C ILE A 137 23.08 -5.69 -2.55
N VAL A 138 23.43 -4.72 -3.40
CA VAL A 138 22.45 -3.94 -4.16
C VAL A 138 21.73 -4.84 -5.19
N LYS A 139 22.45 -5.76 -5.84
CA LYS A 139 21.86 -6.81 -6.69
C LYS A 139 20.85 -7.67 -5.91
N ALA A 140 21.19 -8.13 -4.71
CA ALA A 140 20.28 -8.91 -3.87
C ALA A 140 19.03 -8.12 -3.47
N VAL A 141 19.17 -6.84 -3.13
CA VAL A 141 18.05 -5.92 -2.84
C VAL A 141 17.14 -5.79 -4.07
N MET A 142 17.69 -5.49 -5.25
CA MET A 142 16.91 -5.33 -6.48
C MET A 142 16.16 -6.62 -6.87
N ILE A 143 16.82 -7.78 -6.82
CA ILE A 143 16.19 -9.08 -7.09
C ILE A 143 15.07 -9.37 -6.09
N GLY A 144 15.29 -9.11 -4.78
CA GLY A 144 14.28 -9.30 -3.74
C GLY A 144 13.04 -8.44 -3.93
N LEU A 145 13.22 -7.18 -4.34
CA LEU A 145 12.12 -6.25 -4.63
C LEU A 145 11.33 -6.67 -5.89
N ILE A 146 12.01 -7.11 -6.95
CA ILE A 146 11.36 -7.66 -8.16
C ILE A 146 10.56 -8.91 -7.80
N PHE A 147 11.12 -9.83 -7.01
CA PHE A 147 10.40 -11.01 -6.51
C PHE A 147 9.16 -10.65 -5.68
N ALA A 148 9.27 -9.66 -4.78
CA ALA A 148 8.13 -9.17 -3.99
C ALA A 148 7.01 -8.58 -4.87
N SER A 149 7.37 -7.91 -5.98
CA SER A 149 6.40 -7.45 -6.99
C SER A 149 5.67 -8.63 -7.65
N VAL A 150 6.40 -9.66 -8.11
CA VAL A 150 5.80 -10.87 -8.71
C VAL A 150 4.85 -11.59 -7.74
N VAL A 151 5.24 -11.70 -6.47
CA VAL A 151 4.39 -12.25 -5.39
C VAL A 151 3.12 -11.42 -5.21
N THR A 152 3.23 -10.09 -5.22
CA THR A 152 2.09 -9.16 -5.10
C THR A 152 1.06 -9.37 -6.21
N TRP A 153 1.50 -9.44 -7.46
CA TRP A 153 0.62 -9.69 -8.62
C TRP A 153 0.01 -11.10 -8.62
N SER A 154 0.78 -12.11 -8.19
CA SER A 154 0.29 -13.49 -8.07
C SER A 154 -0.81 -13.63 -7.02
N VAL A 155 -0.64 -13.00 -5.85
CA VAL A 155 -1.65 -12.99 -4.79
C VAL A 155 -2.88 -12.18 -5.23
N TRP A 156 -2.70 -11.05 -5.91
CA TRP A 156 -3.80 -10.26 -6.47
C TRP A 156 -4.71 -11.11 -7.38
N LEU A 157 -4.14 -11.82 -8.35
CA LEU A 157 -4.92 -12.62 -9.28
C LEU A 157 -5.64 -13.77 -8.55
N ALA A 158 -4.92 -14.52 -7.72
CA ALA A 158 -5.48 -15.65 -6.97
C ALA A 158 -6.62 -15.22 -6.02
N LYS A 159 -6.42 -14.13 -5.26
CA LYS A 159 -7.42 -13.63 -4.30
C LYS A 159 -8.62 -12.98 -4.96
N THR A 160 -8.43 -12.32 -6.11
CA THR A 160 -9.55 -11.77 -6.89
C THR A 160 -10.48 -12.89 -7.36
N ILE A 161 -9.93 -13.99 -7.88
CA ILE A 161 -10.72 -15.16 -8.31
C ILE A 161 -11.40 -15.85 -7.11
N GLU A 162 -10.68 -16.08 -6.01
CA GLU A 162 -11.22 -16.70 -4.79
C GLU A 162 -12.43 -15.92 -4.25
N LEU A 163 -12.26 -14.60 -4.08
CA LEU A 163 -13.25 -13.72 -3.49
C LEU A 163 -14.44 -13.48 -4.41
N PHE A 164 -14.21 -13.28 -5.72
CA PHE A 164 -15.29 -13.15 -6.70
C PHE A 164 -16.16 -14.41 -6.74
N ALA A 165 -15.54 -15.60 -6.79
CA ALA A 165 -16.25 -16.86 -6.78
C ALA A 165 -17.00 -17.09 -5.46
N ALA A 166 -16.43 -16.71 -4.32
CA ALA A 166 -17.09 -16.78 -3.01
C ALA A 166 -18.31 -15.84 -2.93
N ARG A 167 -18.17 -14.58 -3.36
CA ARG A 167 -19.26 -13.59 -3.39
C ARG A 167 -20.38 -14.00 -4.34
N ARG A 168 -20.06 -14.56 -5.52
CA ARG A 168 -21.06 -15.06 -6.48
C ARG A 168 -21.82 -16.28 -5.94
N ARG A 169 -21.16 -17.19 -5.20
CA ARG A 169 -21.82 -18.29 -4.50
C ARG A 169 -22.76 -17.77 -3.40
N ALA A 170 -22.24 -16.94 -2.48
CA ALA A 170 -23.03 -16.39 -1.39
C ALA A 170 -24.28 -15.64 -1.88
N ARG A 171 -24.17 -14.78 -2.91
CA ARG A 171 -25.34 -14.10 -3.51
C ARG A 171 -26.39 -15.08 -4.06
N ARG A 172 -25.96 -16.15 -4.76
CA ARG A 172 -26.89 -17.16 -5.29
C ARG A 172 -27.58 -17.92 -4.16
N ASP A 173 -26.82 -18.28 -3.13
CA ASP A 173 -27.35 -19.04 -2.00
C ASP A 173 -28.31 -18.17 -1.16
N ILE A 174 -28.05 -16.87 -1.01
CA ILE A 174 -28.98 -15.93 -0.36
C ILE A 174 -30.27 -15.75 -1.17
N ALA A 175 -30.20 -15.69 -2.50
CA ALA A 175 -31.39 -15.64 -3.34
C ALA A 175 -32.27 -16.90 -3.16
N ARG A 176 -31.65 -18.09 -3.21
CA ARG A 176 -32.33 -19.38 -2.94
C ARG A 176 -32.90 -19.48 -1.52
N LEU A 177 -32.23 -18.85 -0.55
CA LEU A 177 -32.74 -18.75 0.80
C LEU A 177 -33.97 -17.85 0.87
N ALA A 178 -33.99 -16.71 0.19
CA ALA A 178 -35.15 -15.82 0.13
C ALA A 178 -36.36 -16.45 -0.60
N GLU A 179 -36.12 -17.42 -1.48
CA GLU A 179 -37.16 -18.24 -2.12
C GLU A 179 -37.75 -19.31 -1.16
N ALA A 180 -37.05 -19.69 -0.09
CA ALA A 180 -37.52 -20.67 0.90
C ALA A 180 -38.46 -20.01 1.93
N GLY A 181 -39.67 -20.56 2.10
CA GLY A 181 -40.69 -19.98 2.98
C GLY A 181 -40.43 -20.20 4.48
N ALA A 182 -39.84 -21.36 4.81
CA ALA A 182 -39.55 -21.82 6.17
C ALA A 182 -38.12 -22.38 6.32
N LEU A 183 -37.67 -22.53 7.57
CA LEU A 183 -36.32 -23.04 7.86
C LEU A 183 -36.13 -24.51 7.41
N ALA A 184 -37.19 -25.30 7.39
CA ALA A 184 -37.16 -26.69 6.94
C ALA A 184 -36.80 -26.81 5.45
N ASP A 185 -37.50 -26.07 4.58
CA ASP A 185 -37.26 -26.02 3.13
C ASP A 185 -35.83 -25.57 2.79
N ALA A 186 -35.33 -24.58 3.55
CA ALA A 186 -33.95 -24.13 3.46
C ALA A 186 -32.97 -25.25 3.88
N GLY A 187 -33.29 -25.98 4.96
CA GLY A 187 -32.51 -27.12 5.43
C GLY A 187 -32.32 -28.21 4.37
N GLU A 188 -33.38 -28.56 3.64
CA GLU A 188 -33.31 -29.50 2.51
C GLU A 188 -32.50 -28.93 1.34
N THR A 189 -32.80 -27.69 0.93
CA THR A 189 -32.12 -26.98 -0.17
C THR A 189 -30.61 -26.90 0.04
N PHE A 190 -30.16 -26.70 1.29
CA PHE A 190 -28.75 -26.59 1.64
C PHE A 190 -28.12 -27.90 2.17
N ALA A 191 -28.86 -29.01 2.24
CA ALA A 191 -28.40 -30.28 2.81
C ALA A 191 -27.09 -30.78 2.17
N SER A 192 -26.95 -30.68 0.84
CA SER A 192 -25.76 -31.12 0.07
C SER A 192 -24.78 -29.98 -0.30
N VAL A 193 -25.17 -28.71 -0.08
CA VAL A 193 -24.42 -27.53 -0.53
C VAL A 193 -23.21 -27.24 0.37
N ASN A 194 -22.08 -26.88 -0.22
CA ASN A 194 -20.86 -26.53 0.52
C ASN A 194 -20.52 -25.05 0.34
N SER A 195 -21.19 -24.19 1.14
CA SER A 195 -20.98 -22.75 1.21
C SER A 195 -21.14 -22.24 2.65
N ASP A 196 -20.70 -21.01 2.93
CA ASP A 196 -20.88 -20.42 4.28
C ASP A 196 -22.36 -20.18 4.61
N VAL A 197 -23.19 -19.88 3.61
CA VAL A 197 -24.66 -19.74 3.78
C VAL A 197 -25.28 -21.10 4.15
N ALA A 198 -24.85 -22.19 3.51
CA ALA A 198 -25.26 -23.53 3.89
C ALA A 198 -24.78 -23.92 5.31
N LEU A 199 -23.62 -23.41 5.76
CA LEU A 199 -23.16 -23.60 7.15
C LEU A 199 -24.01 -22.81 8.16
N LEU A 200 -24.42 -21.58 7.84
CA LEU A 200 -25.37 -20.81 8.66
C LEU A 200 -26.70 -21.57 8.78
N CYS A 201 -27.28 -22.02 7.65
CA CYS A 201 -28.55 -22.75 7.63
C CYS A 201 -28.49 -24.04 8.45
N ARG A 202 -27.45 -24.88 8.25
CA ARG A 202 -27.24 -26.09 9.05
C ARG A 202 -27.09 -25.80 10.54
N ALA A 203 -26.37 -24.73 10.91
CA ALA A 203 -26.22 -24.36 12.32
C ALA A 203 -27.55 -23.97 12.98
N ALA A 204 -28.43 -23.27 12.26
CA ALA A 204 -29.79 -22.98 12.73
C ALA A 204 -30.64 -24.25 12.88
N VAL A 205 -30.67 -25.11 11.85
CA VAL A 205 -31.42 -26.39 11.88
C VAL A 205 -30.91 -27.33 12.99
N ASP A 206 -29.60 -27.48 13.14
CA ASP A 206 -28.99 -28.30 14.19
C ASP A 206 -29.24 -27.74 15.60
N GLU A 207 -29.37 -26.42 15.76
CA GLU A 207 -29.68 -25.80 17.06
C GLU A 207 -31.16 -25.91 17.42
N ILE A 208 -32.06 -25.74 16.46
CA ILE A 208 -33.51 -25.99 16.62
C ILE A 208 -33.74 -27.47 16.97
N ARG A 209 -33.13 -28.41 16.25
CA ARG A 209 -33.24 -29.85 16.54
C ARG A 209 -32.72 -30.22 17.94
N ARG A 210 -31.63 -29.60 18.40
CA ARG A 210 -31.08 -29.82 19.75
C ARG A 210 -31.85 -29.10 20.86
N SER A 211 -32.65 -28.10 20.50
CA SER A 211 -33.47 -27.31 21.44
C SER A 211 -34.96 -27.65 21.37
N HIS A 212 -35.34 -28.78 20.77
CA HIS A 212 -36.74 -29.20 20.60
C HIS A 212 -37.53 -29.16 21.93
N ASP A 213 -36.92 -29.63 23.01
CA ASP A 213 -37.55 -29.72 24.34
C ASP A 213 -37.34 -28.45 25.19
N ALA A 214 -36.70 -27.41 24.64
CA ALA A 214 -36.43 -26.18 25.38
C ALA A 214 -37.72 -25.41 25.68
N MET A 215 -37.92 -25.05 26.95
CA MET A 215 -39.06 -24.24 27.40
C MET A 215 -38.92 -22.74 27.08
N ASN A 216 -37.71 -22.26 26.75
CA ASN A 216 -37.44 -20.85 26.44
C ASN A 216 -37.01 -20.69 24.96
N PRO A 217 -37.87 -20.14 24.08
CA PRO A 217 -37.54 -19.93 22.67
C PRO A 217 -36.49 -18.82 22.46
N ASP A 218 -36.43 -17.80 23.33
CA ASP A 218 -35.49 -16.69 23.18
C ASP A 218 -34.05 -17.14 23.45
N GLY A 219 -33.85 -18.07 24.38
CA GLY A 219 -32.55 -18.74 24.56
C GLY A 219 -32.11 -19.55 23.32
N VAL A 220 -33.04 -20.09 22.52
CA VAL A 220 -32.73 -20.75 21.24
C VAL A 220 -32.29 -19.71 20.21
N LYS A 221 -33.02 -18.58 20.14
CA LYS A 221 -32.64 -17.44 19.30
C LYS A 221 -31.20 -17.01 19.65
N GLU A 222 -30.90 -16.64 20.90
CA GLU A 222 -29.55 -16.19 21.32
C GLU A 222 -28.41 -17.14 20.88
N ARG A 223 -28.59 -18.46 21.03
CA ARG A 223 -27.60 -19.46 20.61
C ARG A 223 -27.41 -19.48 19.09
N VAL A 224 -28.47 -19.35 18.31
CA VAL A 224 -28.39 -19.24 16.83
C VAL A 224 -27.60 -17.98 16.41
N ALA A 225 -27.81 -16.83 17.06
CA ALA A 225 -27.06 -15.60 16.76
C ALA A 225 -25.57 -15.73 17.09
N SER A 226 -25.25 -16.36 18.22
CA SER A 226 -23.87 -16.71 18.60
C SER A 226 -23.21 -17.62 17.55
N HIS A 227 -23.95 -18.62 17.05
CA HIS A 227 -23.48 -19.48 15.95
C HIS A 227 -23.23 -18.70 14.66
N PHE A 228 -24.12 -17.80 14.25
CA PHE A 228 -23.96 -16.99 13.04
C PHE A 228 -22.73 -16.08 13.12
N SER A 229 -22.59 -15.31 14.20
CA SER A 229 -21.44 -14.42 14.42
C SER A 229 -20.09 -15.17 14.35
N ARG A 230 -20.04 -16.38 14.91
CA ARG A 230 -18.86 -17.26 14.84
C ARG A 230 -18.55 -17.74 13.42
N ILE A 231 -19.57 -18.09 12.63
CA ILE A 231 -19.44 -18.55 11.24
C ILE A 231 -18.98 -17.40 10.34
N GLU A 232 -19.59 -16.22 10.45
CA GLU A 232 -19.15 -15.01 9.74
C GLU A 232 -17.70 -14.65 10.07
N ALA A 233 -17.31 -14.71 11.35
CA ALA A 233 -15.94 -14.43 11.77
C ALA A 233 -14.94 -15.46 11.24
N ALA A 234 -15.32 -16.74 11.16
CA ALA A 234 -14.51 -17.78 10.55
C ALA A 234 -14.37 -17.57 9.03
N ALA A 235 -15.44 -17.22 8.33
CA ALA A 235 -15.44 -16.94 6.90
C ALA A 235 -14.58 -15.71 6.55
N ALA A 236 -14.71 -14.62 7.31
CA ALA A 236 -13.87 -13.42 7.17
C ALA A 236 -12.38 -13.75 7.37
N ARG A 237 -12.00 -14.40 8.47
CA ARG A 237 -10.60 -14.82 8.73
C ARG A 237 -10.03 -15.71 7.62
N ARG A 238 -10.85 -16.63 7.08
CA ARG A 238 -10.45 -17.51 5.97
C ARG A 238 -10.15 -16.70 4.71
N MET A 239 -10.95 -15.68 4.42
CA MET A 239 -10.78 -14.83 3.24
C MET A 239 -9.52 -13.96 3.33
N THR A 240 -9.24 -13.37 4.51
CA THR A 240 -8.01 -12.61 4.80
C THR A 240 -6.74 -13.46 4.73
N ARG A 241 -6.84 -14.79 4.84
CA ARG A 241 -5.65 -15.66 4.89
C ARG A 241 -4.82 -15.55 3.62
N GLY A 242 -3.58 -15.09 3.76
CA GLY A 242 -2.63 -14.89 2.66
C GLY A 242 -2.57 -13.47 2.09
N THR A 243 -3.45 -12.53 2.50
CA THR A 243 -3.29 -11.11 2.12
C THR A 243 -2.28 -10.38 2.99
N GLY A 244 -1.97 -10.89 4.20
CA GLY A 244 -1.02 -10.27 5.12
C GLY A 244 0.40 -10.07 4.55
N ILE A 245 0.83 -10.91 3.60
CA ILE A 245 2.13 -10.74 2.92
C ILE A 245 2.19 -9.43 2.10
N LEU A 246 1.05 -8.93 1.59
CA LEU A 246 0.99 -7.63 0.90
C LEU A 246 1.10 -6.47 1.88
N ALA A 247 0.57 -6.60 3.09
CA ALA A 247 0.77 -5.60 4.13
C ALA A 247 2.26 -5.52 4.53
N THR A 248 2.93 -6.67 4.67
CA THR A 248 4.37 -6.72 4.93
C THR A 248 5.18 -6.13 3.78
N ILE A 249 4.96 -6.57 2.53
CA ILE A 249 5.67 -6.02 1.36
C ILE A 249 5.43 -4.51 1.24
N GLY A 250 4.18 -4.08 1.39
CA GLY A 250 3.79 -2.67 1.31
C GLY A 250 4.43 -1.78 2.38
N SER A 251 4.69 -2.32 3.59
CA SER A 251 5.35 -1.58 4.66
C SER A 251 6.87 -1.68 4.66
N THR A 252 7.46 -2.79 4.20
CA THR A 252 8.93 -3.00 4.28
C THR A 252 9.68 -2.69 2.99
N ALA A 253 9.07 -2.85 1.80
CA ALA A 253 9.76 -2.63 0.52
C ALA A 253 10.37 -1.23 0.34
N PRO A 254 9.77 -0.12 0.83
CA PRO A 254 10.41 1.20 0.76
C PRO A 254 11.71 1.26 1.59
N PHE A 255 11.72 0.66 2.78
CA PHE A 255 12.90 0.61 3.64
C PHE A 255 13.99 -0.34 3.10
N VAL A 256 13.61 -1.41 2.42
CA VAL A 256 14.54 -2.29 1.70
C VAL A 256 15.19 -1.56 0.52
N GLY A 257 14.43 -0.74 -0.21
CA GLY A 257 14.98 0.15 -1.25
C GLY A 257 15.91 1.22 -0.66
N LEU A 258 15.51 1.85 0.45
CA LEU A 258 16.32 2.85 1.17
C LEU A 258 17.66 2.25 1.67
N PHE A 259 17.64 1.03 2.20
CA PHE A 259 18.85 0.29 2.55
C PHE A 259 19.77 0.11 1.33
N GLY A 260 19.20 -0.24 0.16
CA GLY A 260 19.92 -0.28 -1.11
C GLY A 260 20.58 1.05 -1.48
N THR A 261 19.90 2.18 -1.32
CA THR A 261 20.51 3.51 -1.55
C THR A 261 21.67 3.79 -0.61
N VAL A 262 21.50 3.57 0.69
CA VAL A 262 22.54 3.84 1.71
C VAL A 262 23.77 2.99 1.45
N TRP A 263 23.59 1.71 1.10
CA TRP A 263 24.69 0.82 0.77
C TRP A 263 25.45 1.25 -0.50
N GLY A 264 24.74 1.56 -1.59
CA GLY A 264 25.37 1.98 -2.85
C GLY A 264 26.12 3.32 -2.75
N ILE A 265 25.57 4.29 -2.01
CA ILE A 265 26.22 5.57 -1.73
C ILE A 265 27.48 5.36 -0.86
N MET A 266 27.40 4.54 0.19
CA MET A 266 28.56 4.19 1.02
C MET A 266 29.68 3.55 0.19
N ASN A 267 29.36 2.59 -0.68
CA ASN A 267 30.35 1.92 -1.53
C ASN A 267 30.95 2.88 -2.57
N SER A 268 30.18 3.86 -3.05
CA SER A 268 30.65 4.92 -3.95
C SER A 268 31.69 5.82 -3.26
N PHE A 269 31.46 6.22 -2.00
CA PHE A 269 32.45 6.98 -1.21
C PHE A 269 33.73 6.17 -0.92
N ILE A 270 33.61 4.85 -0.69
CA ILE A 270 34.78 3.95 -0.59
C ILE A 270 35.55 3.88 -1.92
N GLY A 271 34.85 4.02 -3.06
CA GLY A 271 35.48 4.17 -4.38
C GLY A 271 36.36 5.42 -4.49
N ILE A 272 35.84 6.59 -4.08
CA ILE A 272 36.59 7.86 -4.06
C ILE A 272 37.85 7.73 -3.20
N SER A 273 37.73 7.20 -1.97
CA SER A 273 38.86 7.13 -1.05
C SER A 273 39.96 6.17 -1.52
N LYS A 274 39.61 5.09 -2.22
CA LYS A 274 40.60 4.19 -2.85
C LYS A 274 41.24 4.79 -4.10
N ALA A 275 40.46 5.51 -4.92
CA ALA A 275 40.93 6.08 -6.18
C ALA A 275 41.71 7.41 -6.00
N GLN A 276 41.67 8.02 -4.81
CA GLN A 276 42.35 9.28 -4.48
C GLN A 276 42.05 10.41 -5.49
N THR A 277 40.85 10.40 -6.06
CA THR A 277 40.40 11.36 -7.09
C THR A 277 38.98 11.81 -6.81
N THR A 278 38.71 13.09 -7.03
CA THR A 278 37.36 13.69 -6.92
C THR A 278 36.56 13.58 -8.22
N ASN A 279 37.05 12.83 -9.22
CA ASN A 279 36.38 12.68 -10.51
C ASN A 279 35.01 12.00 -10.37
N LEU A 280 33.94 12.78 -10.63
CA LEU A 280 32.54 12.35 -10.52
C LEU A 280 32.19 11.17 -11.42
N ALA A 281 32.89 10.97 -12.54
CA ALA A 281 32.65 9.85 -13.45
C ALA A 281 32.89 8.47 -12.78
N VAL A 282 33.72 8.41 -11.74
CA VAL A 282 34.00 7.17 -10.99
C VAL A 282 32.83 6.75 -10.11
N VAL A 283 32.03 7.70 -9.60
CA VAL A 283 30.93 7.45 -8.66
C VAL A 283 29.52 7.55 -9.23
N ALA A 284 29.35 8.25 -10.35
CA ALA A 284 28.04 8.40 -11.00
C ALA A 284 27.29 7.06 -11.21
N PRO A 285 27.94 5.94 -11.60
CA PRO A 285 27.25 4.65 -11.74
C PRO A 285 26.69 4.11 -10.42
N GLY A 286 27.49 4.11 -9.34
CA GLY A 286 27.07 3.56 -8.03
C GLY A 286 25.96 4.38 -7.37
N ILE A 287 25.94 5.70 -7.61
CA ILE A 287 24.85 6.59 -7.16
C ILE A 287 23.57 6.33 -7.98
N ALA A 288 23.67 6.09 -9.30
CA ALA A 288 22.52 5.77 -10.13
C ALA A 288 21.90 4.41 -9.76
N GLU A 289 22.72 3.38 -9.53
CA GLU A 289 22.31 2.05 -9.04
C GLU A 289 21.64 2.13 -7.66
N ALA A 290 22.21 2.93 -6.75
CA ALA A 290 21.62 3.22 -5.45
C ALA A 290 20.19 3.77 -5.61
N LEU A 291 20.01 4.85 -6.38
CA LEU A 291 18.70 5.49 -6.60
C LEU A 291 17.68 4.53 -7.25
N LEU A 292 18.13 3.68 -8.18
CA LEU A 292 17.30 2.64 -8.79
C LEU A 292 16.73 1.65 -7.76
N ALA A 293 17.51 1.28 -6.73
CA ALA A 293 17.02 0.38 -5.68
C ALA A 293 15.86 0.98 -4.87
N THR A 294 15.90 2.29 -4.55
CA THR A 294 14.77 2.98 -3.91
C THR A 294 13.56 3.10 -4.84
N ALA A 295 13.77 3.40 -6.13
CA ALA A 295 12.69 3.44 -7.11
C ALA A 295 11.96 2.08 -7.21
N LEU A 296 12.70 0.97 -7.29
CA LEU A 296 12.14 -0.38 -7.26
C LEU A 296 11.42 -0.69 -5.93
N GLY A 297 11.91 -0.16 -4.81
CA GLY A 297 11.24 -0.26 -3.50
C GLY A 297 9.84 0.32 -3.51
N LEU A 298 9.67 1.52 -4.08
CA LEU A 298 8.37 2.18 -4.23
C LEU A 298 7.47 1.47 -5.24
N VAL A 299 8.02 1.02 -6.38
CA VAL A 299 7.29 0.27 -7.41
C VAL A 299 6.75 -1.07 -6.88
N ALA A 300 7.46 -1.73 -5.96
CA ALA A 300 6.95 -2.92 -5.28
C ALA A 300 5.93 -2.60 -4.17
N ALA A 301 6.16 -1.52 -3.41
CA ALA A 301 5.33 -1.16 -2.25
C ALA A 301 3.92 -0.65 -2.63
N ILE A 302 3.84 0.29 -3.58
CA ILE A 302 2.60 1.03 -3.89
C ILE A 302 1.47 0.07 -4.34
N PRO A 303 1.69 -0.86 -5.29
CA PRO A 303 0.67 -1.84 -5.65
C PRO A 303 0.27 -2.73 -4.48
N ALA A 304 1.24 -3.19 -3.67
CA ALA A 304 0.98 -4.08 -2.53
C ALA A 304 0.03 -3.43 -1.51
N VAL A 305 0.24 -2.16 -1.16
CA VAL A 305 -0.65 -1.41 -0.26
C VAL A 305 -2.05 -1.23 -0.86
N ILE A 306 -2.14 -0.83 -2.14
CA ILE A 306 -3.44 -0.62 -2.82
C ILE A 306 -4.24 -1.93 -2.85
N ILE A 307 -3.61 -3.03 -3.24
CA ILE A 307 -4.23 -4.35 -3.35
C ILE A 307 -4.62 -4.90 -1.98
N PHE A 308 -3.78 -4.73 -0.95
CA PHE A 308 -4.11 -5.11 0.42
C PHE A 308 -5.38 -4.38 0.91
N ASN A 309 -5.43 -3.06 0.73
CA ASN A 309 -6.57 -2.24 1.12
C ASN A 309 -7.85 -2.58 0.33
N MET A 310 -7.71 -2.94 -0.96
CA MET A 310 -8.81 -3.45 -1.77
C MET A 310 -9.37 -4.75 -1.18
N PHE A 311 -8.52 -5.73 -0.83
CA PHE A 311 -8.99 -6.99 -0.25
C PHE A 311 -9.50 -6.85 1.19
N ALA A 312 -9.00 -5.90 1.99
CA ALA A 312 -9.56 -5.59 3.30
C ALA A 312 -11.02 -5.12 3.16
N ARG A 313 -11.29 -4.13 2.32
CA ARG A 313 -12.66 -3.65 2.02
C ARG A 313 -13.54 -4.75 1.43
N ALA A 314 -13.02 -5.51 0.47
CA ALA A 314 -13.81 -6.54 -0.21
C ALA A 314 -14.09 -7.76 0.70
N THR A 315 -13.23 -8.04 1.68
CA THR A 315 -13.49 -9.04 2.74
C THR A 315 -14.54 -8.55 3.73
N ALA A 316 -14.50 -7.27 4.13
CA ALA A 316 -15.57 -6.68 4.94
C ALA A 316 -16.92 -6.73 4.23
N GLY A 317 -16.97 -6.39 2.93
CA GLY A 317 -18.17 -6.53 2.10
C GLY A 317 -18.64 -7.97 1.91
N TYR A 318 -17.73 -8.96 1.95
CA TYR A 318 -18.09 -10.38 1.97
C TYR A 318 -18.69 -10.81 3.31
N ARG A 319 -18.15 -10.32 4.43
CA ARG A 319 -18.74 -10.53 5.77
C ARG A 319 -20.14 -9.93 5.84
N GLY A 320 -20.34 -8.69 5.38
CA GLY A 320 -21.66 -8.05 5.34
C GLY A 320 -22.69 -8.88 4.57
N LEU A 321 -22.31 -9.38 3.38
CA LEU A 321 -23.16 -10.28 2.59
C LEU A 321 -23.54 -11.57 3.33
N LEU A 322 -22.65 -12.14 4.16
CA LEU A 322 -23.01 -13.29 5.00
C LEU A 322 -23.95 -12.89 6.15
N GLY A 323 -23.80 -11.68 6.68
CA GLY A 323 -24.72 -11.07 7.65
C GLY A 323 -26.13 -10.90 7.09
N ASP A 324 -26.28 -10.52 5.81
CA ASP A 324 -27.59 -10.45 5.14
C ASP A 324 -28.29 -11.82 5.14
N GLY A 325 -27.55 -12.89 4.79
CA GLY A 325 -28.06 -14.27 4.81
C GLY A 325 -28.33 -14.80 6.23
N ALA A 326 -27.50 -14.42 7.21
CA ALA A 326 -27.71 -14.73 8.62
C ALA A 326 -28.98 -14.03 9.17
N ALA A 327 -29.21 -12.78 8.80
CA ALA A 327 -30.41 -12.03 9.17
C ALA A 327 -31.68 -12.63 8.54
N GLU A 328 -31.60 -13.21 7.34
CA GLU A 328 -32.75 -13.87 6.74
C GLU A 328 -33.07 -15.22 7.42
N LEU A 329 -32.05 -16.05 7.68
CA LEU A 329 -32.22 -17.26 8.51
C LEU A 329 -32.76 -16.92 9.91
N TRP A 330 -32.34 -15.79 10.50
CA TRP A 330 -32.83 -15.32 11.78
C TRP A 330 -34.34 -15.01 11.76
N ARG A 331 -34.82 -14.36 10.70
CA ARG A 331 -36.25 -14.10 10.49
C ARG A 331 -37.05 -15.38 10.30
N MET A 332 -36.49 -16.40 9.66
CA MET A 332 -37.12 -17.73 9.58
C MET A 332 -37.20 -18.38 10.96
N VAL A 333 -36.07 -18.46 11.68
CA VAL A 333 -35.97 -19.03 13.03
C VAL A 333 -36.95 -18.38 14.00
N SER A 334 -37.06 -17.04 14.02
CA SER A 334 -38.04 -16.39 14.90
C SER A 334 -39.46 -16.76 14.49
N ARG A 335 -39.85 -16.59 13.22
CA ARG A 335 -41.20 -16.91 12.74
C ARG A 335 -41.62 -18.35 13.07
N ASP A 336 -40.71 -19.31 12.91
CA ASP A 336 -41.00 -20.72 13.15
C ASP A 336 -41.11 -21.04 14.66
N LEU A 337 -40.27 -20.44 15.51
CA LEU A 337 -40.39 -20.55 16.97
C LEU A 337 -41.65 -19.87 17.51
N ASP A 338 -41.98 -18.68 17.00
CA ASP A 338 -43.13 -17.89 17.45
C ASP A 338 -44.46 -18.61 17.08
N ARG A 339 -44.52 -19.26 15.90
CA ARG A 339 -45.60 -20.18 15.52
C ARG A 339 -45.71 -21.37 16.47
N ALA A 340 -44.60 -22.07 16.74
CA ALA A 340 -44.58 -23.23 17.63
C ALA A 340 -45.02 -22.88 19.07
N GLY A 341 -44.59 -21.72 19.58
CA GLY A 341 -45.04 -21.18 20.87
C GLY A 341 -46.54 -20.89 20.91
N GLY A 342 -47.11 -20.34 19.84
CA GLY A 342 -48.55 -20.07 19.73
C GLY A 342 -49.42 -21.33 19.80
N PHE A 343 -48.99 -22.43 19.17
CA PHE A 343 -49.69 -23.72 19.28
C PHE A 343 -49.68 -24.28 20.71
N ARG A 344 -48.54 -24.20 21.41
CA ARG A 344 -48.41 -24.67 22.80
C ARG A 344 -49.32 -23.92 23.78
N HIS A 345 -49.53 -22.61 23.58
CA HIS A 345 -50.42 -21.83 24.44
C HIS A 345 -51.91 -22.16 24.22
N ARG A 346 -52.32 -22.47 22.98
CA ARG A 346 -53.70 -22.91 22.71
C ARG A 346 -53.99 -24.28 23.31
N ALA A 347 -53.11 -25.25 23.08
CA ALA A 347 -53.24 -26.61 23.62
C ALA A 347 -53.10 -26.72 25.15
N ALA A 348 -52.76 -25.62 25.85
CA ALA A 348 -52.73 -25.54 27.31
C ALA A 348 -53.90 -24.72 27.89
N ALA A 349 -54.76 -24.16 27.03
CA ALA A 349 -55.96 -23.41 27.39
C ALA A 349 -57.27 -24.16 27.03
N GLU A 350 -57.16 -25.30 26.36
CA GLU A 350 -58.19 -26.31 26.06
C GLU A 350 -58.13 -27.45 27.07
#